data_AF-A0A2P6VXD8-F1
#
_entry.id   AF-A0A2P6VXD8-F1
#
_cell.length_a   1.000
_cell.length_b   1.000
_cell.length_c   1.000
_cell.angle_alpha   90.00
_cell.angle_beta   90.00
_cell.angle_gamma   90.00
#
_symmetry.space_group_name_H-M   'P 1'
#
loop_
_entity.id
_entity.type
_entity.pdbx_description
1 polymer ?
#
loop_
_entity_poly.entity_id
_entity_poly.type
_entity_poly.pdbx_seq_one_letter_code
_entity_poly.pdbx_strand_id
1 'polypeptide(L)'
;MIVFAAFQFDPEAAKDIDELTSEKAGMTFLKVQMDTDLLTDDLKTGDSGGESFWLIGQPDVELSKNEEGSYKVRVKGFDYYNPATGEIESGGTKKIAMWMLDPDYDGRSLYPRQVFFPIQSKNFGWQNLEKSLDEEVDPERIEAYSGTESLEFEEGEHQRAAIKIVDDRGVESLKILDLD
;
A
#
# COMPACT_ATOMS: atom_id res chain seq x y z
N MET A 1 -13.19 -18.59 -6.17
CA MET A 1 -12.22 -17.62 -5.65
C MET A 1 -10.99 -18.40 -5.21
N ILE A 2 -9.80 -17.94 -5.60
CA ILE A 2 -8.51 -18.55 -5.24
C ILE A 2 -7.64 -17.45 -4.62
N VAL A 3 -6.98 -17.76 -3.50
CA VAL A 3 -6.05 -16.85 -2.84
C VAL A 3 -4.64 -17.43 -2.97
N PHE A 4 -3.73 -16.67 -3.57
CA PHE A 4 -2.31 -16.95 -3.55
C PHE A 4 -1.72 -16.28 -2.31
N ALA A 5 -1.22 -17.08 -1.38
CA ALA A 5 -0.57 -16.61 -0.16
C ALA A 5 0.92 -16.97 -0.19
N ALA A 6 1.78 -15.97 -0.02
CA ALA A 6 3.23 -16.17 0.03
C ALA A 6 3.86 -15.10 0.93
N PHE A 7 5.01 -15.42 1.54
CA PHE A 7 5.80 -14.42 2.29
C PHE A 7 6.32 -13.31 1.38
N GLN A 8 6.62 -13.65 0.13
CA GLN A 8 7.02 -12.70 -0.90
C GLN A 8 6.67 -13.26 -2.28
N PHE A 9 6.19 -12.39 -3.17
CA PHE A 9 5.98 -12.72 -4.57
C PHE A 9 7.14 -12.18 -5.40
N ASP A 10 7.71 -13.04 -6.23
CA ASP A 10 8.55 -12.59 -7.32
C ASP A 10 7.73 -11.72 -8.31
N PRO A 11 8.30 -10.64 -8.88
CA PRO A 11 7.57 -9.76 -9.80
C PRO A 11 6.96 -10.48 -11.02
N GLU A 12 7.61 -11.51 -11.56
CA GLU A 12 7.11 -12.28 -12.71
C GLU A 12 5.88 -13.11 -12.29
N ALA A 13 5.97 -13.81 -11.16
CA ALA A 13 4.85 -14.56 -10.61
C ALA A 13 3.68 -13.65 -10.20
N ALA A 14 3.96 -12.46 -9.69
CA ALA A 14 2.94 -11.48 -9.32
C ALA A 14 2.18 -10.99 -10.55
N LYS A 15 2.87 -10.78 -11.68
CA LYS A 15 2.27 -10.36 -12.95
C LYS A 15 1.37 -11.46 -13.52
N ASP A 16 1.84 -12.71 -13.56
CA ASP A 16 1.06 -13.84 -14.07
C ASP A 16 -0.27 -14.01 -13.30
N ILE A 17 -0.24 -13.81 -11.98
CA ILE A 17 -1.45 -13.87 -11.15
C ILE A 17 -2.39 -12.67 -11.45
N ASP A 18 -1.86 -11.47 -11.69
CA ASP A 18 -2.67 -10.30 -12.03
C ASP A 18 -3.34 -10.43 -13.42
N GLU A 19 -2.71 -11.14 -14.35
CA GLU A 19 -3.27 -11.39 -15.69
C GLU A 19 -4.43 -12.39 -15.70
N LEU A 20 -4.57 -13.20 -14.64
CA LEU A 20 -5.67 -14.15 -14.42
C LEU A 20 -6.90 -13.40 -13.88
N THR A 21 -7.52 -12.59 -14.73
CA THR A 21 -8.76 -11.89 -14.35
C THR A 21 -9.95 -12.84 -14.20
N SER A 22 -10.93 -12.43 -13.39
CA SER A 22 -12.18 -13.17 -13.19
C SER A 22 -12.92 -13.50 -14.48
N GLU A 23 -12.76 -12.66 -15.51
CA GLU A 23 -13.34 -12.86 -16.84
C GLU A 23 -12.68 -14.01 -17.62
N LYS A 24 -11.36 -14.19 -17.48
CA LYS A 24 -10.61 -15.23 -18.19
C LYS A 24 -10.77 -16.61 -17.53
N ALA A 25 -10.86 -16.65 -16.21
CA ALA A 25 -10.81 -17.89 -15.45
C ALA A 25 -12.10 -18.21 -14.67
N GLY A 26 -13.13 -17.36 -14.77
CA GLY A 26 -14.44 -17.59 -14.14
C GLY A 26 -14.44 -17.52 -12.61
N MET A 27 -13.38 -17.01 -12.00
CA MET A 27 -13.21 -16.90 -10.55
C MET A 27 -12.24 -15.78 -10.17
N THR A 28 -12.47 -15.16 -9.01
CA THR A 28 -11.60 -14.10 -8.47
C THR A 28 -10.28 -14.67 -7.95
N PHE A 29 -9.17 -14.00 -8.27
CA PHE A 29 -7.85 -14.29 -7.73
C PHE A 29 -7.39 -13.12 -6.86
N LEU A 30 -6.80 -13.45 -5.70
CA LEU A 30 -6.25 -12.47 -4.78
C LEU A 30 -4.82 -12.88 -4.43
N LYS A 31 -3.90 -11.91 -4.46
CA LYS A 31 -2.56 -12.06 -3.89
C LYS A 31 -2.55 -11.53 -2.47
N VAL A 32 -1.94 -12.28 -1.58
CA VAL A 32 -1.89 -12.00 -0.16
C VAL A 32 -0.48 -12.24 0.34
N GLN A 33 0.12 -11.20 0.93
CA GLN A 33 1.44 -11.33 1.53
C GLN A 33 1.31 -11.81 2.98
N MET A 34 2.01 -12.89 3.30
CA MET A 34 2.02 -13.50 4.63
C MET A 34 3.04 -12.84 5.53
N ASP A 35 2.69 -12.66 6.80
CA ASP A 35 3.61 -12.15 7.82
C ASP A 35 4.78 -13.11 8.03
N THR A 36 6.02 -12.61 7.97
CA THR A 36 7.25 -13.40 8.16
C THR A 36 7.35 -14.03 9.54
N ASP A 37 6.61 -13.53 10.53
CA ASP A 37 6.56 -14.09 11.87
C ASP A 37 5.99 -15.51 11.89
N LEU A 38 5.23 -15.93 10.86
CA LEU A 38 4.81 -17.32 10.64
C LEU A 38 5.99 -18.31 10.43
N LEU A 39 7.21 -17.81 10.17
CA LEU A 39 8.42 -18.63 10.05
C LEU A 39 9.08 -18.94 11.40
N THR A 40 8.62 -18.32 12.49
CA THR A 40 9.23 -18.43 13.83
C THR A 40 8.39 -19.31 14.74
N ASP A 41 8.90 -20.52 15.05
CA ASP A 41 8.19 -21.51 15.89
C ASP A 41 7.92 -21.03 17.33
N ASP A 42 8.69 -20.05 17.82
CA ASP A 42 8.74 -19.62 19.23
C ASP A 42 7.78 -18.47 19.58
N LEU A 43 6.96 -17.98 18.64
CA LEU A 43 5.93 -16.96 18.92
C LEU A 43 4.64 -17.55 19.52
N LYS A 44 4.45 -18.88 19.46
CA LYS A 44 3.34 -19.63 20.09
C LYS A 44 3.42 -19.66 21.63
N THR A 45 3.50 -18.50 22.28
CA THR A 45 3.09 -18.39 23.68
C THR A 45 1.57 -18.40 23.72
N GLY A 46 0.99 -19.39 24.41
CA GLY A 46 -0.42 -19.78 24.38
C GLY A 46 -1.46 -18.78 24.95
N ASP A 47 -1.37 -17.52 24.57
CA ASP A 47 -2.43 -16.54 24.75
C ASP A 47 -3.27 -16.45 23.47
N SER A 48 -4.49 -16.97 23.52
CA SER A 48 -5.52 -16.91 22.47
C SER A 48 -6.01 -15.48 22.14
N GLY A 49 -5.26 -14.45 22.53
CA GLY A 49 -5.53 -13.05 22.24
C GLY A 49 -4.34 -12.28 21.67
N GLY A 50 -3.20 -12.95 21.40
CA GLY A 50 -1.93 -12.29 21.11
C GLY A 50 -1.47 -12.24 19.65
N GLU A 51 -1.95 -13.10 18.76
CA GLU A 51 -1.28 -13.26 17.46
C GLU A 51 -2.10 -12.69 16.30
N SER A 52 -1.79 -11.44 15.98
CA SER A 52 -2.39 -10.62 14.93
C SER A 52 -1.93 -11.09 13.54
N PHE A 53 -2.24 -12.33 13.16
CA PHE A 53 -1.99 -12.84 11.81
C PHE A 53 -3.01 -12.28 10.82
N TRP A 54 -2.92 -10.98 10.54
CA TRP A 54 -3.74 -10.32 9.54
C TRP A 54 -3.01 -10.36 8.21
N LEU A 55 -3.68 -10.94 7.22
CA LEU A 55 -3.20 -10.99 5.87
C LEU A 55 -3.70 -9.73 5.14
N ILE A 56 -2.79 -8.89 4.66
CA ILE A 56 -3.14 -7.66 3.93
C ILE A 56 -3.17 -7.94 2.42
N GLY A 57 -4.22 -7.48 1.75
CA GLY A 57 -4.29 -7.46 0.30
C GLY A 57 -3.43 -6.36 -0.29
N GLN A 58 -3.21 -6.40 -1.62
CA GLN A 58 -2.63 -5.26 -2.32
C GLN A 58 -3.56 -4.03 -2.18
N PRO A 59 -3.01 -2.81 -2.08
CA PRO A 59 -3.84 -1.62 -2.07
C PRO A 59 -4.59 -1.49 -3.41
N ASP A 60 -5.84 -1.05 -3.33
CA ASP A 60 -6.62 -0.61 -4.49
C ASP A 60 -6.18 0.81 -4.86
N VAL A 61 -5.69 0.96 -6.09
CA VAL A 61 -5.06 2.19 -6.57
C VAL A 61 -5.61 2.54 -7.95
N GLU A 62 -5.99 3.80 -8.11
CA GLU A 62 -6.40 4.38 -9.39
C GLU A 62 -5.31 5.29 -9.93
N LEU A 63 -4.92 5.07 -11.19
CA LEU A 63 -4.00 5.92 -11.94
C LEU A 63 -4.80 6.78 -12.93
N SER A 64 -4.49 8.07 -12.98
CA SER A 64 -5.05 9.01 -13.95
C SER A 64 -3.93 9.79 -14.63
N LYS A 65 -4.09 10.09 -15.92
CA LYS A 65 -3.17 10.88 -16.74
C LYS A 65 -3.90 12.14 -17.20
N ASN A 66 -3.30 13.31 -17.00
CA ASN A 66 -3.89 14.59 -17.42
C ASN A 66 -3.57 14.88 -18.91
N GLU A 67 -4.19 15.92 -19.47
CA GLU A 67 -3.98 16.31 -20.88
C GLU A 67 -2.54 16.76 -21.19
N GLU A 68 -1.80 17.20 -20.16
CA GLU A 68 -0.41 17.63 -20.24
C GLU A 68 0.58 16.46 -20.14
N GLY A 69 0.11 15.23 -19.91
CA GLY A 69 0.91 14.01 -19.83
C GLY A 69 1.42 13.65 -18.44
N SER A 70 1.08 14.43 -17.40
CA SER A 70 1.43 14.10 -16.01
C SER A 70 0.43 13.10 -15.41
N TYR A 71 0.90 12.34 -14.42
CA TYR A 71 0.15 11.31 -13.74
C TYR A 71 -0.26 11.72 -12.33
N LYS A 72 -1.36 11.15 -11.86
CA LYS A 72 -1.85 11.26 -10.48
C LYS A 72 -2.40 9.92 -10.02
N VAL A 73 -2.05 9.55 -8.79
CA VAL A 73 -2.43 8.30 -8.15
C VAL A 73 -3.42 8.59 -7.02
N ARG A 74 -4.49 7.81 -6.92
CA ARG A 74 -5.43 7.80 -5.78
C ARG A 74 -5.47 6.42 -5.15
N VAL A 75 -5.16 6.33 -3.86
CA VAL A 75 -5.29 5.10 -3.06
C VAL A 75 -6.71 5.01 -2.52
N LYS A 76 -7.47 4.00 -2.95
CA LYS A 76 -8.87 3.77 -2.56
C LYS A 76 -9.01 3.01 -1.25
N GLY A 77 -7.97 2.30 -0.85
CA GLY A 77 -7.97 1.49 0.37
C GLY A 77 -7.22 0.18 0.15
N PHE A 78 -7.53 -0.79 0.99
CA PHE A 78 -7.00 -2.14 0.96
C PHE A 78 -7.94 -3.04 1.77
N ASP A 79 -7.77 -4.35 1.64
CA ASP A 79 -8.57 -5.33 2.36
C ASP A 79 -7.71 -6.23 3.24
N TYR A 80 -8.29 -6.69 4.34
CA TYR A 80 -7.73 -7.72 5.22
C TYR A 80 -8.39 -9.06 4.94
N TYR A 81 -7.62 -10.12 5.02
CA TYR A 81 -8.14 -11.47 5.13
C TYR A 81 -7.97 -11.98 6.57
N ASN A 82 -9.09 -12.37 7.18
CA ASN A 82 -9.13 -12.94 8.51
C ASN A 82 -9.05 -14.47 8.42
N PRO A 83 -7.91 -15.11 8.76
CA PRO A 83 -7.77 -16.56 8.61
C PRO A 83 -8.61 -17.35 9.61
N ALA A 84 -9.05 -16.74 10.71
CA ALA A 84 -9.88 -17.41 11.72
C ALA A 84 -11.34 -17.54 11.27
N THR A 85 -11.88 -16.52 10.59
CA THR A 85 -13.26 -16.53 10.08
C THR A 85 -13.35 -16.92 8.60
N GLY A 86 -12.26 -16.76 7.85
CA GLY A 86 -12.22 -16.92 6.40
C GLY A 86 -12.82 -15.74 5.63
N GLU A 87 -13.11 -14.62 6.30
CA GLU A 87 -13.77 -13.45 5.72
C GLU A 87 -12.77 -12.39 5.24
N ILE A 88 -13.20 -11.58 4.27
CA ILE A 88 -12.47 -10.40 3.80
C ILE A 88 -13.10 -9.17 4.45
N GLU A 89 -12.29 -8.39 5.15
CA GLU A 89 -12.70 -7.17 5.83
C GLU A 89 -12.02 -5.97 5.17
N SER A 90 -12.79 -5.00 4.68
CA SER A 90 -12.18 -3.82 4.06
C SER A 90 -11.53 -2.90 5.10
N GLY A 91 -10.26 -2.56 4.87
CA GLY A 91 -9.55 -1.55 5.64
C GLY A 91 -9.91 -0.12 5.21
N GLY A 92 -10.24 0.06 3.93
CA GLY A 92 -10.54 1.36 3.34
C GLY A 92 -9.38 2.35 3.50
N THR A 93 -9.64 3.64 3.27
CA THR A 93 -8.63 4.69 3.41
C THR A 93 -8.35 5.09 4.87
N LYS A 94 -9.30 4.87 5.77
CA LYS A 94 -9.24 5.33 7.17
C LYS A 94 -8.24 4.56 8.02
N LYS A 95 -7.82 3.37 7.59
CA LYS A 95 -6.82 2.54 8.27
C LYS A 95 -5.43 2.64 7.64
N ILE A 96 -5.23 3.53 6.67
CA ILE A 96 -3.90 3.79 6.10
C ILE A 96 -3.19 4.80 7.00
N ALA A 97 -2.24 4.33 7.80
CA ALA A 97 -1.43 5.22 8.64
C ALA A 97 -0.47 6.07 7.80
N MET A 98 0.12 5.45 6.76
CA MET A 98 1.04 6.10 5.85
C MET A 98 0.95 5.48 4.46
N TRP A 99 1.19 6.25 3.42
CA TRP A 99 1.49 5.70 2.11
C TRP A 99 2.57 6.48 1.38
N MET A 100 3.27 5.80 0.48
CA MET A 100 4.46 6.28 -0.20
C MET A 100 4.33 6.03 -1.70
N LEU A 101 4.76 7.00 -2.49
CA LEU A 101 4.82 6.93 -3.94
C LEU A 101 6.27 7.08 -4.41
N ASP A 102 6.75 6.05 -5.09
CA ASP A 102 7.92 6.12 -5.96
C ASP A 102 7.41 6.21 -7.41
N PRO A 103 7.57 7.36 -8.09
CA PRO A 103 7.03 7.58 -9.43
C PRO A 103 7.91 6.99 -10.55
N ASP A 104 9.08 6.42 -10.23
CA ASP A 104 10.02 5.86 -11.21
C ASP A 104 10.72 4.61 -10.68
N TYR A 105 9.91 3.59 -10.37
CA TYR A 105 10.36 2.40 -9.68
C TYR A 105 11.27 1.51 -10.54
N ASP A 106 12.48 1.25 -10.06
CA ASP A 106 13.52 0.49 -10.76
C ASP A 106 13.31 -1.04 -10.70
N GLY A 107 12.36 -1.52 -9.90
CA GLY A 107 12.10 -2.95 -9.70
C GLY A 107 12.93 -3.59 -8.58
N ARG A 108 13.72 -2.82 -7.82
CA ARG A 108 14.62 -3.33 -6.78
C ARG A 108 14.33 -2.73 -5.41
N SER A 109 14.33 -1.40 -5.32
CA SER A 109 14.22 -0.70 -4.03
C SER A 109 13.26 0.46 -4.17
N LEU A 110 12.41 0.63 -3.18
CA LEU A 110 11.47 1.74 -3.16
C LEU A 110 12.24 3.03 -2.85
N TYR A 111 12.13 4.03 -3.72
CA TYR A 111 12.65 5.38 -3.51
C TYR A 111 11.49 6.39 -3.49
N PRO A 112 10.75 6.51 -2.37
CA PRO A 112 9.61 7.41 -2.29
C PRO A 112 10.01 8.85 -2.56
N ARG A 113 9.34 9.49 -3.52
CA ARG A 113 9.42 10.93 -3.74
C ARG A 113 8.30 11.70 -3.04
N GLN A 114 7.19 11.01 -2.73
CA GLN A 114 6.07 11.58 -1.98
C GLN A 114 5.65 10.61 -0.86
N VAL A 115 5.36 11.15 0.32
CA VAL A 115 4.96 10.39 1.52
C VAL A 115 3.75 11.08 2.13
N PHE A 116 2.74 10.31 2.52
CA PHE A 116 1.45 10.82 2.94
C PHE A 116 1.01 10.20 4.27
N PHE A 117 0.29 10.98 5.09
CA PHE A 117 -0.25 10.54 6.38
C PHE A 117 -1.77 10.81 6.44
N PRO A 118 -2.62 9.89 5.95
CA PRO A 118 -4.07 10.07 5.90
C PRO A 118 -4.77 10.14 7.26
N ILE A 119 -4.24 9.44 8.26
CA ILE A 119 -4.79 9.47 9.62
C ILE A 119 -4.35 10.75 10.32
N GLN A 120 -5.20 11.77 10.25
CA GLN A 120 -5.03 12.98 11.05
C GLN A 120 -5.49 12.72 12.49
N SER A 121 -4.56 12.35 13.37
CA SER A 121 -4.79 12.40 14.82
C SER A 121 -3.88 13.45 15.44
N LYS A 122 -4.30 14.04 16.57
CA LYS A 122 -3.61 15.16 17.25
C LYS A 122 -2.14 14.89 17.63
N ASN A 123 -1.65 13.65 17.47
CA ASN A 123 -0.31 13.21 17.80
C ASN A 123 0.37 12.38 16.69
N PHE A 124 -0.17 12.31 15.46
CA PHE A 124 0.40 11.53 14.35
C PHE A 124 0.53 12.34 13.06
N GLY A 125 1.48 11.94 12.21
CA GLY A 125 1.70 12.53 10.89
C GLY A 125 2.47 13.85 10.93
N TRP A 126 2.10 14.76 10.03
CA TRP A 126 2.83 16.00 9.76
C TRP A 126 2.86 17.00 10.92
N GLN A 127 1.88 17.02 11.82
CA GLN A 127 1.84 18.00 12.93
C GLN A 127 3.02 17.88 13.91
N ASN A 128 3.58 16.68 14.10
CA ASN A 128 4.79 16.51 14.92
C ASN A 128 6.06 16.92 14.14
N LEU A 129 6.03 16.72 12.82
CA LEU A 129 7.15 17.06 11.94
C LEU A 129 7.22 18.58 11.70
N GLU A 130 6.09 19.24 11.48
CA GLU A 130 5.95 20.70 11.41
C GLU A 130 6.56 21.37 12.63
N LYS A 131 6.20 20.91 13.84
CA LYS A 131 6.78 21.44 15.09
C LYS A 131 8.29 21.25 15.19
N SER A 132 8.84 20.25 14.51
CA SER A 132 10.27 19.92 14.53
C SER A 132 11.04 20.64 13.42
N LEU A 133 10.38 20.96 12.30
CA LEU A 133 10.96 21.57 11.10
C LEU A 133 10.70 23.09 11.01
N ASP A 134 9.81 23.62 11.87
CA ASP A 134 9.53 25.04 12.10
C ASP A 134 9.49 25.89 10.80
N GLU A 135 10.54 26.67 10.51
CA GLU A 135 10.59 27.61 9.38
C GLU A 135 10.78 26.99 7.99
N GLU A 136 11.07 25.68 7.87
CA GLU A 136 11.33 25.03 6.57
C GLU A 136 10.08 24.44 5.90
N VAL A 137 8.94 24.45 6.59
CA VAL A 137 7.70 23.81 6.11
C VAL A 137 6.64 24.85 5.78
N ASP A 138 6.13 24.79 4.55
CA ASP A 138 4.98 25.56 4.13
C ASP A 138 3.67 24.87 4.61
N PRO A 139 2.94 25.47 5.57
CA PRO A 139 1.77 24.85 6.18
C PRO A 139 0.58 24.70 5.24
N GLU A 140 0.53 25.44 4.12
CA GLU A 140 -0.53 25.26 3.13
C GLU A 140 -0.20 24.08 2.20
N ARG A 141 1.08 23.84 1.92
CA ARG A 141 1.52 22.75 1.04
C ARG A 141 1.50 21.38 1.71
N ILE A 142 1.72 21.34 3.02
CA ILE A 142 1.76 20.08 3.77
C ILE A 142 0.38 19.43 3.91
N GLU A 143 -0.70 20.22 3.85
CA GLU A 143 -2.08 19.70 3.84
C GLU A 143 -2.31 18.76 2.65
N ALA A 144 -1.68 19.01 1.51
CA ALA A 144 -1.76 18.13 0.34
C ALA A 144 -1.21 16.71 0.61
N TYR A 145 -0.30 16.56 1.58
CA TYR A 145 0.26 15.27 1.98
C TYR A 145 -0.55 14.56 3.08
N SER A 146 -1.73 15.08 3.43
CA SER A 146 -2.64 14.43 4.39
C SER A 146 -3.75 13.63 3.69
N GLY A 147 -3.78 13.62 2.36
CA GLY A 147 -4.80 12.94 1.57
C GLY A 147 -4.42 11.52 1.14
N THR A 148 -5.27 10.97 0.28
CA THR A 148 -5.07 9.67 -0.41
C THR A 148 -4.79 9.85 -1.90
N GLU A 149 -4.54 11.08 -2.32
CA GLU A 149 -4.20 11.44 -3.69
C GLU A 149 -2.80 12.00 -3.74
N SER A 150 -2.04 11.61 -4.76
CA SER A 150 -0.70 12.13 -4.97
C SER A 150 -0.74 13.57 -5.48
N LEU A 151 0.38 14.27 -5.33
CA LEU A 151 0.69 15.37 -6.22
C LEU A 151 0.97 14.83 -7.63
N GLU A 152 0.85 15.69 -8.62
CA GLU A 152 1.18 15.34 -10.01
C GLU A 152 2.65 14.97 -10.15
N PHE A 153 2.94 14.00 -10.99
CA PHE A 153 4.29 13.54 -11.28
C PHE A 153 4.44 13.16 -12.76
N GLU A 154 5.65 13.33 -13.28
CA GLU A 154 6.00 12.88 -14.62
C GLU A 154 6.50 11.43 -14.59
N GLU A 155 6.33 10.72 -15.70
CA GLU A 155 6.97 9.42 -15.87
C GLU A 155 8.50 9.58 -15.88
N GLY A 156 9.17 8.68 -15.17
CA GLY A 156 10.63 8.61 -15.19
C GLY A 156 11.16 7.58 -16.20
N GLU A 157 12.45 7.23 -16.07
CA GLU A 157 13.17 6.35 -17.01
C GLU A 157 12.57 4.94 -17.07
N HIS A 158 12.07 4.44 -15.94
CA HIS A 158 11.54 3.09 -15.79
C HIS A 158 10.05 2.98 -16.08
N GLN A 159 9.36 4.09 -16.31
CA GLN A 159 7.93 4.15 -16.67
C GLN A 159 7.03 3.31 -15.75
N ARG A 160 7.38 3.24 -14.46
CA ARG A 160 6.65 2.47 -13.45
C ARG A 160 6.52 3.26 -12.18
N ALA A 161 5.37 3.17 -11.53
CA ALA A 161 5.15 3.72 -10.20
C ALA A 161 4.97 2.60 -9.17
N ALA A 162 5.57 2.75 -7.99
CA ALA A 162 5.36 1.87 -6.86
C ALA A 162 4.66 2.62 -5.72
N ILE A 163 3.56 2.03 -5.25
CA ILE A 163 2.71 2.56 -4.20
C ILE A 163 2.79 1.60 -3.02
N LYS A 164 3.34 2.06 -1.91
CA LYS A 164 3.42 1.29 -0.67
C LYS A 164 2.54 1.91 0.39
N ILE A 165 1.65 1.11 0.98
CA ILE A 165 0.84 1.51 2.13
C ILE A 165 1.39 0.86 3.40
N VAL A 166 1.16 1.52 4.53
CA VAL A 166 1.34 0.98 5.88
C VAL A 166 0.05 1.22 6.64
N ASP A 167 -0.53 0.17 7.19
CA ASP A 167 -1.77 0.28 7.95
C ASP A 167 -1.54 0.79 9.39
N ASP A 168 -2.63 0.97 10.15
CA ASP A 168 -2.61 1.39 11.55
C ASP A 168 -2.02 0.36 12.53
N ARG A 169 -1.70 -0.85 12.05
CA ARG A 169 -1.03 -1.91 12.79
C ARG A 169 0.45 -2.04 12.40
N GLY A 170 0.90 -1.32 11.38
CA GLY A 170 2.27 -1.37 10.88
C GLY A 170 2.50 -2.42 9.78
N VAL A 171 1.44 -3.05 9.27
CA VAL A 171 1.54 -4.03 8.19
C VAL A 171 1.69 -3.30 6.85
N GLU A 172 2.67 -3.73 6.05
CA GLU A 172 2.99 -3.09 4.78
C GLU A 172 2.41 -3.85 3.59
N SER A 173 2.00 -3.13 2.55
CA SER A 173 1.56 -3.72 1.28
C SER A 173 1.98 -2.85 0.09
N LEU A 174 2.33 -3.49 -1.02
CA LEU A 174 2.91 -2.84 -2.20
C LEU A 174 2.07 -3.14 -3.46
N LYS A 175 1.82 -2.11 -4.27
CA LYS A 175 1.32 -2.22 -5.64
C LYS A 175 2.26 -1.51 -6.59
N ILE A 176 2.58 -2.15 -7.70
CA ILE A 176 3.34 -1.57 -8.81
C ILE A 176 2.38 -1.34 -9.96
N LEU A 177 2.53 -0.20 -10.64
CA LEU A 177 1.76 0.21 -11.80
C LEU A 177 2.74 0.51 -12.95
N ASP A 178 2.41 0.05 -14.14
CA ASP A 178 3.06 0.50 -15.38
C ASP A 178 2.41 1.82 -15.83
N LEU A 179 3.23 2.77 -16.30
CA LEU A 179 2.82 4.10 -16.77
C LEU A 179 2.89 4.10 -18.31
N ASP A 180 1.77 3.82 -18.98
CA ASP A 180 1.62 3.83 -20.45
C ASP A 180 0.66 4.95 -20.92
#